data_AF-A0A832SUZ7-F1
#
_entry.id   AF-A0A832SUZ7-F1
#
_cell.length_a   1.000
_cell.length_b   1.000
_cell.length_c   1.000
_cell.angle_alpha   90.00
_cell.angle_beta   90.00
_cell.angle_gamma   90.00
#
_symmetry.space_group_name_H-M   'P 1'
#
loop_
_entity.id
_entity.type
_entity.pdbx_description
1 polymer ?
#
loop_
_entity_poly.entity_id
_entity_poly.type
_entity_poly.pdbx_seq_one_letter_code
_entity_poly.pdbx_strand_id
1 'polypeptide(L)'
;MKDRKILNEILSNTINELNLNDKKANIKIKIKPLKRKIASISLTNKTIYINKNILPYLSDEEIRFILAHELLHLKYGKYHINEFEEELLFLFPNKEAILINLINKLHQKK
;
A
#
# COMPACT_ATOMS: atom_id res chain seq x y z
N MET A 1 -6.14 2.05 18.15
CA MET A 1 -5.65 2.63 16.87
C MET A 1 -4.47 1.79 16.42
N LYS A 2 -4.39 1.39 15.14
CA LYS A 2 -3.23 0.65 14.63
C LYS A 2 -1.95 1.48 14.86
N ASP A 3 -0.91 0.85 15.37
CA ASP A 3 0.29 1.55 15.84
C ASP A 3 1.00 2.28 14.67
N ARG A 4 1.22 3.59 14.84
CA ARG A 4 1.97 4.39 13.85
C ARG A 4 3.39 3.87 13.68
N LYS A 5 3.98 3.28 14.72
CA LYS A 5 5.32 2.71 14.66
C LYS A 5 5.39 1.59 13.64
N ILE A 6 4.44 0.65 13.69
CA ILE A 6 4.32 -0.46 12.73
C ILE A 6 4.15 0.06 11.31
N LEU A 7 3.28 1.06 11.08
CA LEU A 7 3.07 1.62 9.74
C LEU A 7 4.34 2.25 9.16
N ASN A 8 5.10 2.97 9.99
CA ASN A 8 6.35 3.60 9.55
C ASN A 8 7.45 2.56 9.29
N GLU A 9 7.49 1.49 10.07
CA GLU A 9 8.42 0.38 9.88
C GLU A 9 8.13 -0.36 8.58
N ILE A 10 6.88 -0.77 8.36
CA ILE A 10 6.44 -1.40 7.11
C ILE A 10 6.78 -0.48 5.93
N LEU A 11 6.45 0.81 6.01
CA LEU A 11 6.76 1.77 4.94
C LEU A 11 8.26 1.85 4.65
N SER A 12 9.09 1.96 5.69
CA SER A 12 10.54 2.06 5.53
C SER A 12 11.11 0.81 4.88
N ASN A 13 10.66 -0.37 5.30
CA ASN A 13 11.11 -1.64 4.76
C ASN A 13 10.71 -1.78 3.29
N THR A 14 9.44 -1.49 2.95
CA THR A 14 8.96 -1.58 1.57
C THR A 14 9.64 -0.56 0.64
N ILE A 15 9.93 0.65 1.11
CA ILE A 15 10.71 1.63 0.33
C ILE A 15 12.12 1.11 0.02
N ASN A 16 12.78 0.49 1.00
CA ASN A 16 14.10 -0.09 0.82
C ASN A 16 14.04 -1.23 -0.21
N GLU A 17 13.07 -2.14 -0.09
CA GLU A 17 12.88 -3.28 -1.00
C GLU A 17 12.60 -2.84 -2.45
N LEU A 18 11.86 -1.75 -2.64
CA LEU A 18 11.54 -1.18 -3.96
C LEU A 18 12.63 -0.27 -4.53
N ASN A 19 13.74 -0.07 -3.80
CA ASN A 19 14.83 0.84 -4.14
C ASN A 19 14.36 2.30 -4.33
N LEU A 20 13.43 2.77 -3.48
CA LEU A 20 12.86 4.14 -3.52
C LEU A 20 13.46 5.08 -2.45
N ASN A 21 14.67 4.77 -1.99
CA ASN A 21 15.34 5.48 -0.89
C ASN A 21 15.57 6.97 -1.18
N ASP A 22 15.81 7.31 -2.44
CA ASP A 22 15.94 8.69 -2.93
C ASP A 22 14.66 9.52 -2.70
N LYS A 23 13.48 8.86 -2.72
CA LYS A 23 12.17 9.50 -2.52
C LYS A 23 11.68 9.43 -1.08
N LYS A 24 12.38 8.70 -0.20
CA LYS A 24 11.94 8.40 1.18
C LYS A 24 11.58 9.65 1.98
N ALA A 25 12.37 10.72 1.88
CA ALA A 25 12.13 11.97 2.60
C ALA A 25 10.81 12.66 2.23
N ASN A 26 10.29 12.40 1.02
CA ASN A 26 9.05 13.00 0.54
C ASN A 26 7.82 12.11 0.75
N ILE A 27 8.01 10.79 0.92
CA ILE A 27 6.92 9.84 1.04
C ILE A 27 6.34 9.91 2.45
N LYS A 28 5.03 10.14 2.55
CA LYS A 28 4.32 10.27 3.84
C LYS A 28 3.04 9.45 3.84
N ILE A 29 2.70 8.86 4.98
CA ILE A 29 1.40 8.22 5.20
C ILE A 29 0.45 9.20 5.90
N LYS A 30 -0.77 9.33 5.38
CA LYS A 30 -1.88 10.02 6.04
C LYS A 30 -3.08 9.09 6.18
N ILE A 31 -3.59 8.95 7.39
CA ILE A 31 -4.79 8.16 7.67
C ILE A 31 -5.99 9.10 7.66
N LYS A 32 -6.92 8.90 6.73
CA LYS A 32 -8.16 9.70 6.63
C LYS A 32 -9.31 8.86 6.06
N PRO A 33 -10.59 9.22 6.30
CA PRO A 33 -11.69 8.57 5.62
C PRO A 33 -11.59 8.75 4.10
N LEU A 34 -11.77 7.66 3.34
CA LEU A 34 -11.87 7.70 1.89
C LEU A 34 -13.25 7.17 1.46
N LYS A 35 -13.87 7.80 0.46
CA LYS A 35 -15.25 7.47 0.05
C LYS A 35 -15.37 6.15 -0.71
N ARG A 36 -14.46 5.86 -1.63
CA ARG A 36 -14.58 4.73 -2.58
C ARG A 36 -13.32 3.83 -2.67
N LYS A 37 -12.27 4.15 -1.90
CA LYS A 37 -10.96 3.50 -1.99
C LYS A 37 -10.47 3.03 -0.62
N ILE A 38 -9.63 2.00 -0.62
CA ILE A 38 -8.98 1.46 0.59
C ILE A 38 -7.66 2.19 0.89
N ALA A 39 -6.94 2.55 -0.17
CA ALA A 39 -5.81 3.43 -0.16
C ALA A 39 -5.77 4.25 -1.46
N SER A 40 -4.93 5.26 -1.50
CA SER A 40 -4.65 6.01 -2.71
C SER A 40 -3.36 6.77 -2.54
N ILE A 41 -2.64 6.98 -3.64
CA ILE A 41 -1.48 7.85 -3.67
C ILE A 41 -1.72 9.15 -4.41
N SER A 42 -1.10 10.21 -3.91
CA SER A 42 -0.97 11.47 -4.62
C SER A 42 0.42 11.56 -5.23
N LEU A 43 0.49 11.46 -6.55
CA LEU A 43 1.76 11.51 -7.29
C LEU A 43 2.47 12.86 -7.18
N THR A 44 1.72 13.95 -6.96
CA THR A 44 2.25 15.31 -6.85
C THR A 44 3.02 15.55 -5.55
N ASN A 45 2.43 15.17 -4.43
CA ASN A 45 3.01 15.40 -3.10
C ASN A 45 3.51 14.11 -2.41
N LYS A 46 3.56 13.00 -3.15
CA LYS A 46 4.08 11.68 -2.73
C LYS A 46 3.45 11.19 -1.42
N THR A 47 2.19 11.56 -1.15
CA THR A 47 1.47 11.17 0.06
C THR A 47 0.59 9.96 -0.21
N ILE A 48 0.79 8.90 0.57
CA ILE A 48 -0.05 7.71 0.62
C ILE A 48 -1.19 7.97 1.62
N TYR A 49 -2.43 7.85 1.16
CA TYR A 49 -3.60 7.93 2.01
C TYR A 49 -4.14 6.54 2.27
N ILE A 50 -4.34 6.18 3.54
CA ILE A 50 -4.99 4.92 3.93
C ILE A 50 -6.36 5.25 4.52
N ASN A 51 -7.39 4.49 4.12
CA ASN A 51 -8.74 4.68 4.62
C ASN A 51 -8.81 4.31 6.11
N LYS A 52 -9.09 5.31 6.96
CA LYS A 52 -9.23 5.14 8.42
C LYS A 52 -10.22 4.04 8.79
N ASN A 53 -11.29 3.89 8.00
CA ASN A 53 -12.37 2.95 8.30
C ASN A 53 -11.96 1.49 8.03
N ILE A 54 -10.95 1.27 7.19
CA ILE A 54 -10.54 -0.08 6.75
C ILE A 54 -9.29 -0.55 7.50
N LEU A 55 -8.41 0.39 7.86
CA LEU A 55 -7.15 0.10 8.54
C LEU A 55 -7.25 -0.85 9.76
N PRO A 56 -8.29 -0.80 10.63
CA PRO A 56 -8.40 -1.72 11.75
C PRO A 56 -8.61 -3.20 11.36
N TYR A 57 -9.06 -3.47 10.14
CA TYR A 57 -9.39 -4.82 9.66
C TYR A 57 -8.25 -5.48 8.86
N LEU A 58 -7.21 -4.71 8.54
CA LEU A 58 -6.08 -5.18 7.75
C LEU A 58 -5.02 -5.80 8.64
N SER A 59 -4.48 -6.95 8.25
CA SER A 59 -3.27 -7.54 8.83
C SER A 59 -2.03 -6.72 8.43
N ASP A 60 -0.90 -7.00 9.07
CA ASP A 60 0.35 -6.29 8.74
C ASP A 60 0.83 -6.65 7.32
N GLU A 61 0.64 -7.91 6.90
CA GLU A 61 0.89 -8.39 5.54
C GLU A 61 0.02 -7.65 4.50
N GLU A 62 -1.28 -7.49 4.79
CA GLU A 62 -2.20 -6.76 3.91
C GLU A 62 -1.87 -5.27 3.82
N ILE A 63 -1.43 -4.67 4.93
CA ILE A 63 -0.96 -3.28 4.93
C ILE A 63 0.31 -3.15 4.08
N ARG A 64 1.27 -4.06 4.25
CA ARG A 64 2.50 -4.08 3.45
C ARG A 64 2.17 -4.22 1.96
N PHE A 65 1.26 -5.13 1.60
CA PHE A 65 0.79 -5.31 0.23
C PHE A 65 0.19 -4.02 -0.36
N ILE A 66 -0.72 -3.37 0.38
CA ILE A 66 -1.34 -2.12 -0.07
C ILE A 66 -0.31 -0.99 -0.18
N LEU A 67 0.63 -0.89 0.76
CA LEU A 67 1.70 0.12 0.70
C LEU A 67 2.63 -0.11 -0.49
N ALA A 68 3.02 -1.35 -0.76
CA ALA A 68 3.84 -1.72 -1.92
C ALA A 68 3.14 -1.34 -3.22
N HIS A 69 1.84 -1.66 -3.33
CA HIS A 69 1.03 -1.30 -4.50
C HIS A 69 1.02 0.21 -4.77
N GLU A 70 0.75 1.02 -3.74
CA GLU A 70 0.74 2.47 -3.88
C GLU A 70 2.15 3.02 -4.17
N LEU A 71 3.21 2.46 -3.56
CA LEU A 71 4.60 2.86 -3.85
C LEU A 71 5.03 2.54 -5.28
N LEU A 72 4.61 1.39 -5.81
CA LEU A 72 4.84 1.04 -7.22
C LEU A 72 4.12 2.02 -8.16
N HIS A 73 2.97 2.57 -7.77
CA HIS A 73 2.32 3.65 -8.52
C HIS A 73 3.16 4.95 -8.53
N LEU A 74 3.97 5.23 -7.50
CA LEU A 74 4.96 6.32 -7.55
C LEU A 74 6.16 6.01 -8.43
N LYS A 75 6.50 4.73 -8.59
CA LYS A 75 7.66 4.29 -9.39
C LYS A 75 7.33 4.24 -10.88
N TYR A 76 6.22 3.60 -11.23
CA TYR A 76 5.84 3.28 -12.61
C TYR A 76 4.65 4.10 -13.15
N GLY A 77 3.99 4.88 -12.30
CA GLY A 77 2.86 5.71 -12.69
C GLY A 77 1.51 5.01 -12.51
N LYS A 78 0.50 5.43 -13.29
CA LYS A 78 -0.91 5.07 -13.05
C LYS A 78 -1.27 3.63 -13.46
N TYR A 79 -0.52 3.03 -14.36
CA TYR A 79 -0.85 1.74 -14.98
C TYR A 79 0.02 0.63 -14.41
N HIS A 80 -0.55 -0.58 -14.32
CA HIS A 80 0.16 -1.79 -13.93
C HIS A 80 0.83 -2.39 -15.17
N ILE A 81 1.96 -1.81 -15.57
CA ILE A 81 2.82 -2.35 -16.63
C ILE A 81 3.51 -3.64 -16.15
N ASN A 82 4.13 -4.40 -17.06
CA ASN A 82 4.73 -5.69 -16.71
C ASN A 82 5.76 -5.57 -15.57
N GLU A 83 6.58 -4.52 -15.58
CA GLU A 83 7.59 -4.25 -14.56
C GLU A 83 6.97 -3.97 -13.18
N PHE A 84 5.78 -3.37 -13.15
CA PHE A 84 5.00 -3.18 -11.93
C PHE A 84 4.54 -4.54 -11.38
N GLU A 85 3.96 -5.38 -12.25
CA GLU A 85 3.41 -6.68 -11.86
C GLU A 85 4.51 -7.65 -11.43
N GLU A 86 5.66 -7.63 -12.12
CA GLU A 86 6.82 -8.45 -11.79
C GLU A 86 7.40 -8.08 -10.42
N GLU A 87 7.58 -6.79 -10.11
CA GLU A 87 8.05 -6.37 -8.78
C GLU A 87 7.04 -6.69 -7.68
N LEU A 88 5.74 -6.50 -7.95
CA LEU A 88 4.71 -6.83 -6.97
C LEU A 88 4.65 -8.35 -6.72
N LEU A 89 4.80 -9.17 -7.76
CA LEU A 89 4.85 -10.62 -7.65
C LEU A 89 6.13 -11.10 -6.95
N PHE A 90 7.26 -10.44 -7.18
CA PHE A 90 8.51 -10.73 -6.49
C PHE A 90 8.41 -10.49 -4.98
N LEU A 91 7.78 -9.38 -4.58
CA LEU A 91 7.53 -9.07 -3.17
C LEU A 91 6.46 -9.98 -2.55
N PHE A 92 5.44 -10.33 -3.33
CA PHE A 92 4.30 -11.13 -2.89
C PHE A 92 3.99 -12.25 -3.90
N PRO A 93 4.69 -13.40 -3.82
CA PRO A 93 4.45 -14.53 -4.72
C PRO A 93 3.00 -15.05 -4.67
N ASN A 94 2.32 -14.80 -3.56
CA ASN A 94 0.91 -15.12 -3.31
C ASN A 94 -0.04 -13.92 -3.51
N LYS A 95 0.33 -12.90 -4.30
CA LYS A 95 -0.47 -11.67 -4.49
C LYS A 95 -1.93 -11.93 -4.83
N GLU A 96 -2.22 -12.93 -5.66
CA GLU A 96 -3.59 -13.28 -6.07
C GLU A 96 -4.44 -13.77 -4.88
N ALA A 97 -3.86 -14.61 -4.02
CA ALA A 97 -4.54 -15.07 -2.81
C ALA A 97 -4.79 -13.90 -1.84
N ILE A 98 -3.81 -13.00 -1.69
CA ILE A 98 -3.95 -11.79 -0.86
C ILE A 98 -5.08 -10.90 -1.40
N LEU A 99 -5.13 -10.67 -2.71
CA LEU A 99 -6.17 -9.86 -3.36
C LEU A 99 -7.58 -10.46 -3.15
N ILE A 100 -7.75 -11.76 -3.39
CA ILE A 100 -9.03 -12.44 -3.20
C ILE A 100 -9.47 -12.34 -1.72
N ASN A 101 -8.55 -12.59 -0.79
CA ASN A 101 -8.82 -12.51 0.64
C ASN A 101 -9.20 -11.08 1.07
N LEU A 102 -8.51 -10.06 0.56
CA LEU A 102 -8.83 -8.66 0.81
C LEU A 102 -10.23 -8.31 0.30
N ILE A 103 -10.58 -8.70 -0.93
CA ILE A 103 -11.89 -8.43 -1.51
C ILE A 103 -12.98 -9.07 -0.65
N ASN A 104 -12.84 -10.36 -0.33
CA ASN A 104 -13.81 -11.11 0.46
C ASN A 104 -13.97 -10.51 1.86
N LYS A 105 -12.85 -10.17 2.52
CA LYS A 105 -12.83 -9.56 3.86
C LYS A 105 -13.53 -8.22 3.88
N LEU A 106 -13.29 -7.36 2.89
CA LEU A 106 -13.83 -5.99 2.87
C LEU A 106 -15.27 -5.92 2.34
N HIS A 107 -15.69 -6.88 1.53
CA HIS A 107 -17.08 -6.98 1.08
C HIS A 107 -18.04 -7.25 2.26
N GLN A 108 -17.63 -8.08 3.22
CA GLN A 108 -18.42 -8.41 4.42
C GLN A 108 -18.50 -7.27 5.45
N LYS A 109 -17.86 -6.12 5.19
CA LYS A 109 -17.76 -4.98 6.12
C LYS A 109 -18.41 -3.70 5.57
N LYS A 110 -19.11 -3.81 4.43
CA LYS A 110 -19.93 -2.73 3.87
C LYS A 110 -21.31 -2.70 4.50
#